data_AF-A0A7X0WGX8-F1
#
_entry.id   AF-A0A7X0WGX8-F1
#
_cell.length_a   1.000
_cell.length_b   1.000
_cell.length_c   1.000
_cell.angle_alpha   90.00
_cell.angle_beta   90.00
_cell.angle_gamma   90.00
#
_symmetry.space_group_name_H-M   'P 1'
#
loop_
_entity.id
_entity.type
_entity.pdbx_description
1 polymer ?
#
loop_
_entity_poly.entity_id
_entity_poly.type
_entity_poly.pdbx_seq_one_letter_code
_entity_poly.pdbx_strand_id
1 'polypeptide(L)'
;KENREEKEVKISDTDPESGYYVKGEREKQFAYSFHTACDTNGFILGSIITPGNIHDSQQLIPLIEKLKNTLATPTVVVADAGYKTPIIAKYLWSQGIEAVLPYTRPKGKEGLFSKRSFLYDHYLDSYICPNETLLSYVRTTRDGYRLYKSCSSHCSSCSLLKNCTLNKQKEKTILRHLWEPYLEVSEELRYTERHKKWYK
;
A
#
# COMPACT_ATOMS: atom_id res chain seq x y z
N LYS A 1 -1.28 -15.06 28.26
CA LYS A 1 -0.40 -16.08 27.66
C LYS A 1 -0.15 -15.66 26.22
N GLU A 2 0.97 -14.98 25.96
CA GLU A 2 1.40 -14.67 24.59
C GLU A 2 1.82 -15.99 23.94
N ASN A 3 1.06 -16.40 22.92
CA ASN A 3 1.44 -17.51 22.06
C ASN A 3 2.54 -16.96 21.14
N ARG A 4 3.81 -17.11 21.52
CA ARG A 4 4.92 -16.83 20.60
C ARG A 4 4.89 -17.93 19.54
N GLU A 5 4.37 -17.61 18.37
CA GLU A 5 4.48 -18.47 17.20
C GLU A 5 5.97 -18.66 16.90
N GLU A 6 6.47 -19.87 17.14
CA GLU A 6 7.82 -20.25 16.73
C GLU A 6 7.85 -20.28 15.21
N LYS A 7 8.67 -19.39 14.63
CA LYS A 7 8.82 -19.27 13.19
C LYS A 7 10.14 -19.91 12.78
N GLU A 8 10.08 -20.90 11.91
CA GLU A 8 11.28 -21.44 11.27
C GLU A 8 11.90 -20.37 10.36
N VAL A 9 13.19 -20.09 10.57
CA VAL A 9 13.97 -19.11 9.78
C VAL A 9 15.19 -19.82 9.22
N LYS A 10 15.46 -19.61 7.94
CA LYS A 10 16.70 -20.05 7.30
C LYS A 10 17.81 -19.05 7.62
N ILE A 11 18.92 -19.55 8.13
CA ILE A 11 20.12 -18.78 8.48
C ILE A 11 21.26 -19.31 7.61
N SER A 12 22.14 -18.42 7.17
CA SER A 12 23.33 -18.79 6.42
C SER A 12 24.41 -19.27 7.38
N ASP A 13 25.06 -20.39 7.05
CA ASP A 13 26.17 -20.92 7.84
C ASP A 13 27.44 -20.04 7.73
N THR A 14 27.57 -19.29 6.62
CA THR A 14 28.75 -18.45 6.36
C THR A 14 28.60 -17.03 6.89
N ASP A 15 27.40 -16.46 6.80
CA ASP A 15 27.11 -15.10 7.26
C ASP A 15 25.71 -15.04 7.89
N PRO A 16 25.60 -15.25 9.20
CA PRO A 16 24.32 -15.26 9.92
C PRO A 16 23.54 -13.94 9.88
N GLU A 17 24.19 -12.81 9.54
CA GLU A 17 23.53 -11.50 9.42
C GLU A 17 22.81 -11.33 8.07
N SER A 18 23.10 -12.18 7.09
CA SER A 18 22.44 -12.16 5.79
C SER A 18 21.01 -12.71 5.87
N GLY A 19 20.08 -12.08 5.16
CA GLY A 19 18.67 -12.48 5.14
C GLY A 19 18.36 -13.44 4.00
N TYR A 20 17.59 -14.50 4.26
CA TYR A 20 17.11 -15.38 3.20
C TYR A 20 16.10 -14.66 2.29
N TYR A 21 16.54 -14.30 1.11
CA TYR A 21 15.80 -13.57 0.09
C TYR A 21 15.24 -14.52 -0.97
N VAL A 22 13.97 -14.32 -1.33
CA VAL A 22 13.28 -15.11 -2.35
C VAL A 22 12.64 -14.17 -3.36
N LYS A 23 13.08 -14.24 -4.62
CA LYS A 23 12.50 -13.49 -5.74
C LYS A 23 11.88 -14.47 -6.73
N GLY A 24 10.57 -14.65 -6.57
CA GLY A 24 9.80 -15.62 -7.35
C GLY A 24 10.25 -17.06 -7.09
N GLU A 25 10.06 -17.94 -8.07
CA GLU A 25 10.40 -19.37 -7.93
C GLU A 25 11.89 -19.66 -8.17
N ARG A 26 12.61 -18.75 -8.83
CA ARG A 26 13.94 -19.02 -9.41
C ARG A 26 15.11 -18.55 -8.56
N GLU A 27 14.98 -17.46 -7.82
CA GLU A 27 16.08 -16.89 -7.05
C GLU A 27 15.82 -17.05 -5.56
N LYS A 28 16.60 -17.93 -4.93
CA LYS A 28 16.63 -18.15 -3.48
C LYS A 28 18.07 -18.02 -3.03
N GLN A 29 18.38 -16.94 -2.33
CA GLN A 29 19.76 -16.66 -1.91
C GLN A 29 19.78 -15.90 -0.59
N PHE A 30 20.90 -15.96 0.11
CA PHE A 30 21.15 -15.08 1.24
C PHE A 30 21.71 -13.76 0.73
N ALA A 31 21.11 -12.64 1.15
CA ALA A 31 21.43 -11.32 0.64
C ALA A 31 21.20 -10.23 1.68
N TYR A 32 21.70 -9.04 1.36
CA TYR A 32 21.35 -7.78 2.02
C TYR A 32 20.55 -6.90 1.06
N SER A 33 19.61 -6.14 1.61
CA SER A 33 18.91 -5.07 0.93
C SER A 33 19.59 -3.75 1.23
N PHE A 34 19.85 -2.97 0.19
CA PHE A 34 20.42 -1.64 0.30
C PHE A 34 19.35 -0.60 -0.02
N HIS A 35 18.88 0.11 1.01
CA HIS A 35 17.88 1.16 0.87
C HIS A 35 18.58 2.50 0.80
N THR A 36 18.50 3.17 -0.35
CA THR A 36 19.18 4.44 -0.60
C THR A 36 18.20 5.57 -0.85
N ALA A 37 18.56 6.76 -0.39
CA ALA A 37 17.90 8.00 -0.76
C ALA A 37 18.88 8.83 -1.58
N CYS A 38 18.44 9.23 -2.77
CA CYS A 38 19.24 10.02 -3.70
C CYS A 38 18.58 11.37 -3.96
N ASP A 39 19.40 12.37 -4.29
CA ASP A 39 18.90 13.63 -4.84
C ASP A 39 18.48 13.47 -6.32
N THR A 40 18.02 14.55 -6.94
CA THR A 40 17.60 14.55 -8.35
C THR A 40 18.75 14.34 -9.34
N ASN A 41 20.00 14.48 -8.91
CA ASN A 41 21.20 14.28 -9.73
C ASN A 41 21.81 12.88 -9.52
N GLY A 42 21.24 12.06 -8.62
CA GLY A 42 21.72 10.72 -8.31
C GLY A 42 22.76 10.66 -7.19
N PHE A 43 23.03 11.76 -6.48
CA PHE A 43 23.90 11.74 -5.30
C PHE A 43 23.20 11.03 -4.15
N ILE A 44 23.87 10.04 -3.55
CA ILE A 44 23.37 9.33 -2.38
C ILE A 44 23.48 10.26 -1.17
N LEU A 45 22.33 10.63 -0.61
CA LEU A 45 22.22 11.47 0.58
C LEU A 45 22.20 10.63 1.87
N GLY A 46 21.78 9.37 1.77
CA GLY A 46 21.75 8.46 2.90
C GLY A 46 21.38 7.04 2.49
N SER A 47 21.76 6.09 3.34
CA SER A 47 21.43 4.68 3.14
C SER A 47 21.22 3.94 4.45
N ILE A 48 20.47 2.83 4.37
CA ILE A 48 20.30 1.82 5.41
C ILE A 48 20.50 0.46 4.74
N ILE A 49 21.33 -0.38 5.35
CA ILE A 49 21.55 -1.77 4.93
C ILE A 49 20.75 -2.65 5.89
N THR A 50 19.97 -3.59 5.36
CA THR A 50 19.28 -4.60 6.16
C THR A 50 19.46 -5.99 5.59
N PRO A 51 19.29 -7.05 6.41
CA PRO A 51 19.08 -8.40 5.90
C PRO A 51 17.99 -8.45 4.80
N GLY A 52 18.20 -9.25 3.75
CA GLY A 52 17.31 -9.32 2.58
C GLY A 52 15.92 -9.89 2.83
N ASN A 53 15.64 -10.41 4.02
CA ASN A 53 14.32 -10.88 4.43
C ASN A 53 13.46 -9.77 5.07
N ILE A 54 13.99 -8.56 5.24
CA ILE A 54 13.26 -7.40 5.73
C ILE A 54 12.55 -6.72 4.56
N HIS A 55 11.27 -6.40 4.75
CA HIS A 55 10.46 -5.77 3.71
C HIS A 55 10.79 -4.28 3.56
N ASP A 56 10.99 -3.84 2.32
CA ASP A 56 11.40 -2.47 1.97
C ASP A 56 10.53 -1.40 2.64
N SER A 57 9.21 -1.60 2.69
CA SER A 57 8.27 -0.65 3.30
C SER A 57 8.55 -0.31 4.76
N GLN A 58 9.37 -1.10 5.47
CA GLN A 58 9.75 -0.82 6.85
C GLN A 58 10.91 0.19 6.95
N GLN A 59 11.67 0.37 5.87
CA GLN A 59 12.94 1.12 5.90
C GLN A 59 12.83 2.57 5.41
N LEU A 60 11.75 2.94 4.72
CA LEU A 60 11.59 4.33 4.24
C LEU A 60 11.49 5.34 5.38
N ILE A 61 10.67 5.07 6.40
CA ILE A 61 10.51 6.00 7.53
C ILE A 61 11.83 6.18 8.29
N PRO A 62 12.55 5.10 8.71
CA PRO A 62 13.88 5.24 9.28
C PRO A 62 14.87 6.02 8.41
N LEU A 63 14.84 5.80 7.09
CA LEU A 63 15.73 6.48 6.15
C LEU A 63 15.42 7.98 6.08
N ILE A 64 14.15 8.38 6.02
CA ILE A 64 13.75 9.79 6.02
C ILE A 64 14.10 10.47 7.34
N GLU A 65 13.85 9.81 8.49
CA GLU A 65 14.26 10.36 9.80
C GLU A 65 15.78 10.53 9.90
N LYS A 66 16.56 9.58 9.36
CA LYS A 66 18.01 9.71 9.27
C LYS A 66 18.40 10.97 8.47
N LEU A 67 17.82 11.17 7.29
CA LEU A 67 18.10 12.35 6.45
C LEU A 67 17.70 13.66 7.14
N LYS A 68 16.55 13.69 7.81
CA LYS A 68 16.08 14.85 8.58
C LYS A 68 17.08 15.25 9.65
N ASN A 69 17.67 14.26 10.33
CA ASN A 69 18.65 14.49 11.40
C ASN A 69 20.04 14.86 10.90
N THR A 70 20.45 14.38 9.71
CA THR A 70 21.82 14.59 9.20
C THR A 70 21.95 15.74 8.21
N LEU A 71 20.89 16.06 7.47
CA LEU A 71 20.94 16.99 6.34
C LEU A 71 19.79 18.00 6.40
N ALA A 72 18.60 17.59 5.96
CA ALA A 72 17.42 18.43 5.85
C ALA A 72 16.17 17.57 5.67
N THR A 73 15.00 18.16 5.92
CA THR A 73 13.72 17.52 5.59
C THR A 73 13.46 17.65 4.09
N PRO A 74 13.26 16.53 3.36
CA PRO A 74 12.94 16.61 1.95
C PRO A 74 11.54 17.18 1.75
N THR A 75 11.34 17.97 0.69
CA THR A 75 10.01 18.50 0.33
C THR A 75 9.16 17.48 -0.42
N VAL A 76 9.82 16.58 -1.15
CA VAL A 76 9.20 15.59 -2.04
C VAL A 76 9.96 14.29 -1.88
N VAL A 77 9.23 13.18 -1.80
CA VAL A 77 9.81 11.84 -1.83
C VAL A 77 9.17 11.06 -2.95
N VAL A 78 10.00 10.64 -3.91
CA VAL A 78 9.62 9.69 -4.96
C VAL A 78 10.08 8.31 -4.54
N ALA A 79 9.17 7.34 -4.53
CA ALA A 79 9.48 5.98 -4.11
C ALA A 79 8.93 4.94 -5.11
N ASP A 80 9.45 3.72 -5.04
CA ASP A 80 8.96 2.60 -5.84
C ASP A 80 7.64 2.02 -5.32
N ALA A 81 7.15 0.98 -5.99
CA ALA A 81 5.88 0.33 -5.67
C ALA A 81 5.92 -0.47 -4.37
N GLY A 82 7.09 -0.93 -3.92
CA GLY A 82 7.30 -1.63 -2.65
C GLY A 82 7.10 -0.71 -1.44
N TYR A 83 7.34 0.58 -1.61
CA TYR A 83 7.11 1.60 -0.58
C TYR A 83 5.68 2.16 -0.56
N LYS A 84 4.81 1.80 -1.51
CA LYS A 84 3.44 2.32 -1.57
C LYS A 84 2.55 1.65 -0.51
N THR A 85 2.57 2.18 0.71
CA THR A 85 1.74 1.73 1.82
C THR A 85 0.97 2.90 2.46
N PRO A 86 -0.20 2.66 3.07
CA PRO A 86 -0.94 3.71 3.78
C PRO A 86 -0.14 4.35 4.92
N ILE A 87 0.73 3.57 5.57
CA ILE A 87 1.60 4.02 6.68
C ILE A 87 2.60 5.06 6.17
N ILE A 88 3.31 4.73 5.09
CA ILE A 88 4.28 5.63 4.47
C ILE A 88 3.60 6.90 3.95
N ALA A 89 2.48 6.77 3.24
CA ALA A 89 1.74 7.93 2.73
C ALA A 89 1.31 8.86 3.88
N LYS A 90 0.69 8.31 4.94
CA LYS A 90 0.32 9.10 6.12
C LYS A 90 1.52 9.81 6.72
N TYR A 91 2.63 9.09 6.91
CA TYR A 91 3.83 9.65 7.54
C TYR A 91 4.38 10.82 6.72
N LEU A 92 4.58 10.65 5.41
CA LEU A 92 5.13 11.70 4.56
C LEU A 92 4.22 12.94 4.55
N TRP A 93 2.91 12.75 4.33
CA TRP A 93 1.96 13.86 4.31
C TRP A 93 1.82 14.55 5.68
N SER A 94 1.92 13.81 6.79
CA SER A 94 1.88 14.43 8.13
C SER A 94 3.14 15.24 8.45
N GLN A 95 4.24 15.00 7.74
CA GLN A 95 5.46 15.80 7.81
C GLN A 95 5.49 16.94 6.77
N GLY A 96 4.42 17.12 5.98
CA GLY A 96 4.39 18.11 4.90
C GLY A 96 5.24 17.74 3.69
N ILE A 97 5.55 16.46 3.53
CA ILE A 97 6.38 15.92 2.44
C ILE A 97 5.46 15.35 1.35
N GLU A 98 5.57 15.84 0.11
CA GLU A 98 4.80 15.33 -1.02
C GLU A 98 5.22 13.87 -1.32
N ALA A 99 4.29 12.93 -1.14
CA ALA A 99 4.53 11.51 -1.36
C ALA A 99 4.18 11.12 -2.81
N VAL A 100 5.19 10.99 -3.65
CA VAL A 100 5.08 10.68 -5.08
C VAL A 100 5.27 9.18 -5.25
N LEU A 101 4.14 8.47 -5.31
CA LEU A 101 4.08 7.01 -5.29
C LEU A 101 3.54 6.47 -6.62
N PRO A 102 3.97 5.28 -7.07
CA PRO A 102 3.72 4.88 -8.43
C PRO A 102 2.30 4.37 -8.59
N TYR A 103 1.85 4.36 -9.85
CA TYR A 103 0.56 3.79 -10.16
C TYR A 103 0.54 2.28 -9.91
N THR A 104 -0.48 1.83 -9.19
CA THR A 104 -0.76 0.41 -9.04
C THR A 104 -1.92 0.05 -9.95
N ARG A 105 -1.70 -0.94 -10.82
CA ARG A 105 -2.79 -1.51 -11.61
C ARG A 105 -3.83 -2.11 -10.66
N PRO A 106 -5.15 -1.88 -10.89
CA PRO A 106 -6.19 -2.52 -10.11
C PRO A 106 -5.98 -4.03 -10.07
N LYS A 107 -5.94 -4.58 -8.84
CA LYS A 107 -5.90 -6.01 -8.60
C LYS A 107 -7.33 -6.54 -8.54
N GLY A 108 -7.56 -7.75 -9.07
CA GLY A 108 -8.88 -8.38 -9.09
C GLY A 108 -8.95 -9.49 -10.12
N LYS A 109 -10.04 -10.26 -10.10
CA LYS A 109 -10.33 -11.21 -11.18
C LYS A 109 -10.84 -10.43 -12.39
N GLU A 110 -10.38 -10.83 -13.58
CA GLU A 110 -10.91 -10.27 -14.83
C GLU A 110 -12.43 -10.48 -14.92
N GLY A 111 -13.12 -9.52 -15.53
CA GLY A 111 -14.58 -9.50 -15.65
C GLY A 111 -15.34 -9.02 -14.40
N LEU A 112 -14.67 -8.88 -13.25
CA LEU A 112 -15.28 -8.31 -12.04
C LEU A 112 -14.94 -6.81 -11.86
N PHE A 113 -15.87 -6.07 -11.27
CA PHE A 113 -15.66 -4.69 -10.88
C PHE A 113 -14.55 -4.56 -9.83
N SER A 114 -13.55 -3.76 -10.17
CA SER A 114 -12.50 -3.33 -9.25
C SER A 114 -13.03 -2.34 -8.21
N LYS A 115 -12.29 -2.12 -7.11
CA LYS A 115 -12.62 -1.12 -6.08
C LYS A 115 -12.89 0.28 -6.67
N ARG A 116 -12.17 0.66 -7.73
CA ARG A 116 -12.33 1.96 -8.40
C ARG A 116 -13.69 2.14 -9.09
N SER A 117 -14.43 1.05 -9.31
CA SER A 117 -15.80 1.12 -9.84
C SER A 117 -16.81 1.52 -8.77
N PHE A 118 -16.40 1.64 -7.51
CA PHE A 118 -17.23 2.02 -6.38
C PHE A 118 -16.77 3.38 -5.89
N LEU A 119 -17.66 4.36 -5.90
CA LEU A 119 -17.38 5.70 -5.44
C LEU A 119 -17.47 5.74 -3.91
N TYR A 120 -16.50 6.32 -3.24
CA TYR A 120 -16.58 6.54 -1.79
C TYR A 120 -17.22 7.91 -1.54
N ASP A 121 -18.32 7.90 -0.78
CA ASP A 121 -18.99 9.10 -0.30
C ASP A 121 -18.50 9.42 1.12
N HIS A 122 -17.82 10.57 1.25
CA HIS A 122 -17.24 11.02 2.51
C HIS A 122 -18.30 11.50 3.52
N TYR A 123 -19.43 12.02 3.03
CA TYR A 123 -20.50 12.54 3.88
C TYR A 123 -21.29 11.40 4.51
N LEU A 124 -21.58 10.36 3.72
CA LEU A 124 -22.35 9.19 4.16
C LEU A 124 -21.48 8.08 4.79
N ASP A 125 -20.15 8.23 4.78
CA ASP A 125 -19.18 7.18 5.13
C ASP A 125 -19.58 5.82 4.52
N SER A 126 -19.76 5.80 3.20
CA SER A 126 -20.31 4.65 2.47
C SER A 126 -19.72 4.56 1.07
N TYR A 127 -19.77 3.38 0.46
CA TYR A 127 -19.46 3.22 -0.96
C TYR A 127 -20.73 3.15 -1.79
N ILE A 128 -20.76 3.80 -2.93
CA ILE A 128 -21.82 3.72 -3.94
C ILE A 128 -21.35 2.76 -5.03
N CYS A 129 -22.13 1.74 -5.32
CA CYS A 129 -21.82 0.78 -6.37
C CYS A 129 -22.23 1.26 -7.77
N PRO A 130 -21.80 0.59 -8.86
CA PRO A 130 -22.23 0.91 -10.22
C PRO A 130 -23.75 0.86 -10.47
N ASN A 131 -24.51 0.20 -9.59
CA ASN A 131 -25.98 0.16 -9.63
C ASN A 131 -26.59 1.16 -8.62
N GLU A 132 -25.84 2.21 -8.27
CA GLU A 132 -26.27 3.34 -7.43
C GLU A 132 -26.78 2.94 -6.03
N THR A 133 -26.36 1.76 -5.55
CA THR A 133 -26.76 1.25 -4.23
C THR A 133 -25.62 1.39 -3.24
N LEU A 134 -25.95 1.73 -2.00
CA LEU A 134 -24.97 1.91 -0.93
C LEU A 134 -24.42 0.58 -0.38
N LEU A 135 -23.13 0.61 -0.06
CA LEU A 135 -22.44 -0.32 0.81
C LEU A 135 -22.10 0.43 2.09
N SER A 136 -22.81 0.08 3.16
CA SER A 136 -22.68 0.74 4.45
C SER A 136 -21.49 0.20 5.25
N TYR A 137 -20.95 1.04 6.13
CA TYR A 137 -19.94 0.65 7.11
C TYR A 137 -20.46 -0.47 8.03
N VAL A 138 -19.60 -1.44 8.34
CA VAL A 138 -19.91 -2.56 9.24
C VAL A 138 -19.02 -2.55 10.47
N ARG A 139 -17.70 -2.55 10.26
CA ARG A 139 -16.70 -2.61 11.35
C ARG A 139 -15.33 -2.16 10.88
N THR A 140 -14.46 -1.84 11.82
CA THR A 140 -13.04 -1.59 11.57
C THR A 140 -12.22 -2.77 12.10
N THR A 141 -11.29 -3.29 11.30
CA THR A 141 -10.36 -4.35 11.72
C THR A 141 -9.27 -3.79 12.64
N ARG A 142 -8.58 -4.67 13.37
CA ARG A 142 -7.43 -4.26 14.21
C ARG A 142 -6.31 -3.64 13.39
N ASP A 143 -6.16 -4.07 12.13
CA ASP A 143 -5.17 -3.55 11.19
C ASP A 143 -5.60 -2.23 10.52
N GLY A 144 -6.67 -1.58 11.01
CA GLY A 144 -7.08 -0.26 10.53
C GLY A 144 -7.83 -0.27 9.20
N TYR A 145 -8.50 -1.36 8.82
CA TYR A 145 -9.37 -1.38 7.64
C TYR A 145 -10.84 -1.27 8.02
N ARG A 146 -11.54 -0.30 7.44
CA ARG A 146 -13.00 -0.21 7.47
C ARG A 146 -13.60 -1.17 6.46
N LEU A 147 -14.53 -2.00 6.92
CA LEU A 147 -15.30 -2.95 6.14
C LEU A 147 -16.65 -2.33 5.75
N TYR A 148 -16.92 -2.27 4.45
CA TYR A 148 -18.20 -1.86 3.89
C TYR A 148 -18.86 -3.04 3.18
N LYS A 149 -20.18 -3.14 3.29
CA LYS A 149 -20.92 -4.31 2.81
C LYS A 149 -22.23 -3.92 2.15
N SER A 150 -22.56 -4.59 1.04
CA SER A 150 -23.85 -4.44 0.35
C SER A 150 -24.95 -5.26 1.02
N CYS A 151 -26.21 -4.86 0.82
CA CYS A 151 -27.36 -5.65 1.26
C CYS A 151 -27.62 -6.85 0.31
N SER A 152 -27.62 -8.08 0.86
CA SER A 152 -27.85 -9.31 0.06
C SER A 152 -29.22 -9.34 -0.63
N SER A 153 -30.26 -8.83 0.03
CA SER A 153 -31.62 -8.82 -0.55
C SER A 153 -31.69 -7.96 -1.81
N HIS A 154 -31.04 -6.79 -1.81
CA HIS A 154 -30.98 -5.91 -2.98
C HIS A 154 -30.09 -6.50 -4.08
N CYS A 155 -28.95 -7.09 -3.70
CA CYS A 155 -28.03 -7.67 -4.67
C CYS A 155 -28.56 -8.96 -5.33
N SER A 156 -29.50 -9.65 -4.69
CA SER A 156 -30.01 -10.94 -5.17
C SER A 156 -30.74 -10.87 -6.51
N SER A 157 -31.37 -9.73 -6.80
CA SER A 157 -32.06 -9.42 -8.05
C SER A 157 -31.29 -8.44 -8.96
N CYS A 158 -30.06 -8.07 -8.58
CA CYS A 158 -29.25 -7.10 -9.32
C CYS A 158 -28.75 -7.66 -10.66
N SER A 159 -28.99 -6.94 -11.75
CA SER A 159 -28.56 -7.29 -13.11
C SER A 159 -27.03 -7.38 -13.23
N LEU A 160 -26.31 -6.54 -12.49
CA LEU A 160 -24.85 -6.45 -12.50
C LEU A 160 -24.16 -7.45 -11.57
N LEU A 161 -24.90 -8.34 -10.89
CA LEU A 161 -24.37 -9.26 -9.88
C LEU A 161 -23.19 -10.10 -10.39
N LYS A 162 -23.31 -10.62 -11.63
CA LYS A 162 -22.28 -11.47 -12.28
C LYS A 162 -20.92 -10.76 -12.40
N ASN A 163 -20.93 -9.45 -12.62
CA ASN A 163 -19.74 -8.61 -12.70
C ASN A 163 -19.35 -8.01 -11.34
N CYS A 164 -20.19 -8.10 -10.31
CA CYS A 164 -19.96 -7.44 -9.03
C CYS A 164 -19.24 -8.34 -8.01
N THR A 165 -19.75 -9.54 -7.78
CA THR A 165 -19.26 -10.46 -6.74
C THR A 165 -19.55 -11.92 -7.10
N LEU A 166 -18.62 -12.82 -6.71
CA LEU A 166 -18.79 -14.27 -6.80
C LEU A 166 -19.18 -14.89 -5.45
N ASN A 167 -19.47 -14.06 -4.45
CA ASN A 167 -19.86 -14.52 -3.12
C ASN A 167 -21.19 -15.29 -3.18
N LYS A 168 -21.24 -16.46 -2.56
CA LYS A 168 -22.46 -17.29 -2.44
C LYS A 168 -23.64 -16.55 -1.79
N GLN A 169 -23.34 -15.66 -0.85
CA GLN A 169 -24.35 -14.81 -0.18
C GLN A 169 -24.81 -13.63 -1.04
N LYS A 170 -24.26 -13.47 -2.26
CA LYS A 170 -24.54 -12.36 -3.19
C LYS A 170 -24.24 -10.99 -2.59
N GLU A 171 -23.25 -10.92 -1.72
CA GLU A 171 -22.81 -9.68 -1.06
C GLU A 171 -21.47 -9.21 -1.61
N LYS A 172 -21.35 -7.90 -1.81
CA LYS A 172 -20.10 -7.21 -2.11
C LYS A 172 -19.53 -6.63 -0.82
N THR A 173 -18.22 -6.79 -0.67
CA THR A 173 -17.47 -6.28 0.46
C THR A 173 -16.32 -5.43 -0.06
N ILE A 174 -16.08 -4.28 0.59
CA ILE A 174 -14.95 -3.38 0.29
C ILE A 174 -14.20 -3.09 1.58
N LEU A 175 -12.87 -3.13 1.52
CA LEU A 175 -11.99 -2.69 2.58
C LEU A 175 -11.36 -1.35 2.18
N ARG A 176 -11.41 -0.38 3.10
CA ARG A 176 -10.74 0.92 2.98
C ARG A 176 -9.84 1.10 4.19
N HIS A 177 -8.55 1.34 3.98
CA HIS A 177 -7.68 1.64 5.11
C HIS A 177 -8.03 3.02 5.70
N LEU A 178 -7.86 3.20 7.01
CA LEU A 178 -8.09 4.51 7.65
C LEU A 178 -7.26 5.65 7.04
N TRP A 179 -6.10 5.29 6.49
CA TRP A 179 -5.14 6.22 5.86
C TRP A 179 -5.17 6.15 4.33
N GLU A 180 -6.19 5.54 3.74
CA GLU A 180 -6.42 5.58 2.29
C GLU A 180 -6.47 7.00 1.71
N PRO A 181 -7.06 8.01 2.38
CA PRO A 181 -7.08 9.37 1.84
C PRO A 181 -5.68 9.91 1.50
N TYR A 182 -4.66 9.58 2.31
CA TYR A 182 -3.29 9.98 2.03
C TYR A 182 -2.71 9.32 0.77
N LEU A 183 -3.12 8.08 0.48
CA LEU A 183 -2.75 7.42 -0.77
C LEU A 183 -3.50 8.04 -1.96
N GLU A 184 -4.78 8.39 -1.80
CA GLU A 184 -5.58 9.02 -2.85
C GLU A 184 -4.98 10.37 -3.28
N VAL A 185 -4.57 11.21 -2.32
CA VAL A 185 -3.84 12.46 -2.61
C VAL A 185 -2.56 12.16 -3.40
N SER A 186 -1.78 11.14 -3.00
CA SER A 186 -0.60 10.72 -3.77
C SER A 186 -0.93 10.21 -5.17
N GLU A 187 -2.07 9.54 -5.37
CA GLU A 187 -2.52 9.12 -6.71
C GLU A 187 -2.93 10.31 -7.58
N GLU A 188 -3.49 11.37 -6.99
CA GLU A 188 -3.84 12.60 -7.69
C GLU A 188 -2.61 13.36 -8.19
N LEU A 189 -1.54 13.40 -7.39
CA LEU A 189 -0.28 14.08 -7.77
C LEU A 189 0.24 13.61 -9.13
N ARG A 190 0.07 12.33 -9.47
CA ARG A 190 0.49 11.74 -10.75
C ARG A 190 -0.08 12.47 -11.97
N TYR A 191 -1.27 13.06 -11.86
CA TYR A 191 -1.90 13.75 -13.00
C TYR A 191 -1.35 15.16 -13.21
N THR A 192 -0.61 15.71 -12.26
CA THR A 192 -0.05 17.05 -12.35
C THR A 192 1.26 17.10 -13.16
N GLU A 193 1.44 18.15 -13.94
CA GLU A 193 2.64 18.32 -14.80
C GLU A 193 3.95 18.41 -14.00
N ARG A 194 3.92 18.99 -12.79
CA ARG A 194 5.08 19.08 -11.90
C ARG A 194 5.61 17.68 -11.54
N HIS A 195 4.73 16.77 -11.15
CA HIS A 195 5.10 15.46 -10.62
C HIS A 195 5.39 14.42 -11.70
N LYS A 196 4.80 14.55 -12.89
CA LYS A 196 5.15 13.71 -14.06
C LYS A 196 6.64 13.80 -14.41
N LYS A 197 7.29 14.95 -14.18
CA LYS A 197 8.73 15.14 -14.44
C LYS A 197 9.62 14.27 -13.56
N TRP A 198 9.15 13.88 -12.38
CA TRP A 198 9.91 13.07 -11.44
C TRP A 198 9.70 11.57 -11.63
N TYR A 199 8.68 11.16 -12.41
CA TYR A 199 8.34 9.78 -12.73
C TYR A 199 8.79 9.34 -14.13
N LYS A 200 9.88 9.93 -14.64
CA LYS A 200 10.45 9.56 -15.95
C LYS A 200 10.99 8.14 -15.97
#